data_AF-A0A351YDB8-F1
#
_entry.id   AF-A0A351YDB8-F1
#
_cell.length_a   1.000
_cell.length_b   1.000
_cell.length_c   1.000
_cell.angle_alpha   90.00
_cell.angle_beta   90.00
_cell.angle_gamma   90.00
#
_symmetry.space_group_name_H-M   'P 1'
#
loop_
_entity.id
_entity.type
_entity.pdbx_description
1 polymer ?
#
loop_
_entity_poly.entity_id
_entity_poly.type
_entity_poly.pdbx_seq_one_letter_code
_entity_poly.pdbx_strand_id
1 'polypeptide(L)'
;QFAQVTNPPIDPIREELVMSLTEYIGAVGSNILLPDESHCKMVRLPHPILNNTQLDILCNIRYKGFKTVKLSTLFPVSEGKEGLQEALAGLCRQAETSVSEGVNYIILSDRDIDAEHAAIPSLLAVSAVHHHLIAVQKRVQTALVVESGEIREVMHAALLLGYGASAINPYMA
;
A
#
# COMPACT_ATOMS: atom_id res chain seq x y z
N GLN A 1 5.16 19.35 1.31
CA GLN A 1 4.49 20.66 1.43
C GLN A 1 4.44 21.02 2.91
N PHE A 2 4.39 22.31 3.27
CA PHE A 2 4.18 22.73 4.65
C PHE A 2 3.24 23.94 4.67
N ALA A 3 2.50 24.08 5.75
CA ALA A 3 1.57 25.19 5.91
C ALA A 3 2.31 26.47 6.31
N GLN A 4 1.97 27.58 5.66
CA GLN A 4 2.44 28.90 6.05
C GLN A 4 1.28 29.91 5.88
N VAL A 5 1.02 30.70 6.92
CA VAL A 5 -0.02 31.75 6.99
C VAL A 5 -1.47 31.24 7.01
N THR A 6 -1.86 30.36 6.10
CA THR A 6 -3.27 29.92 5.94
C THR A 6 -3.78 29.03 7.06
N ASN A 7 -2.89 28.24 7.66
CA ASN A 7 -3.19 27.34 8.76
C ASN A 7 -1.91 27.10 9.59
N PRO A 8 -1.98 27.13 10.94
CA PRO A 8 -0.82 26.88 11.78
C PRO A 8 -0.43 25.39 11.76
N PRO A 9 0.88 25.06 11.84
CA PRO A 9 1.31 23.69 12.10
C PRO A 9 0.96 23.27 13.54
N ILE A 10 0.73 21.97 13.74
CA ILE A 10 0.47 21.36 15.06
C ILE A 10 1.81 20.90 15.65
N ASP A 11 2.00 21.03 16.97
CA ASP A 11 3.17 20.50 17.66
C ASP A 11 3.06 18.98 17.87
N PRO A 12 3.89 18.15 17.20
CA PRO A 12 3.74 16.70 17.24
C PRO A 12 4.10 16.07 18.60
N ILE A 13 4.72 16.82 19.52
CA ILE A 13 5.11 16.33 20.85
C ILE A 13 4.11 16.82 21.90
N ARG A 14 3.82 18.13 21.90
CA ARG A 14 2.95 18.72 22.92
C ARG A 14 1.47 18.43 22.67
N GLU A 15 1.09 18.19 21.43
CA GLU A 15 -0.29 17.95 21.00
C GLU A 15 -0.47 16.53 20.44
N GLU A 16 0.37 15.57 20.85
CA GLU A 16 0.30 14.17 20.39
C GLU A 16 -1.09 13.55 20.58
N LEU A 17 -1.78 13.92 21.67
CA LEU A 17 -3.13 13.43 22.02
C LEU A 17 -4.20 13.71 20.96
N VAL A 18 -4.01 14.70 20.09
CA VAL A 18 -4.95 15.02 19.00
C VAL A 18 -4.51 14.44 17.65
N MET A 19 -3.39 13.72 17.61
CA MET A 19 -2.85 13.08 16.41
C MET A 19 -3.02 11.55 16.49
N SER A 20 -3.10 10.89 15.34
CA SER A 20 -3.14 9.42 15.29
C SER A 20 -2.52 8.90 14.00
N LEU A 21 -1.83 7.77 14.13
CA LEU A 21 -1.30 6.97 13.02
C LEU A 21 -2.11 5.67 12.84
N THR A 22 -3.29 5.56 13.44
CA THR A 22 -4.13 4.38 13.30
C THR A 22 -4.68 4.29 11.88
N GLU A 23 -4.49 3.14 11.25
CA GLU A 23 -4.94 2.84 9.90
C GLU A 23 -5.95 1.69 9.88
N TYR A 24 -6.78 1.66 8.84
CA TYR A 24 -7.75 0.58 8.62
C TYR A 24 -7.56 -0.01 7.22
N ILE A 25 -7.24 -1.31 7.17
CA ILE A 25 -6.98 -2.04 5.94
C ILE A 25 -8.17 -2.95 5.64
N GLY A 26 -8.79 -2.76 4.48
CA GLY A 26 -9.88 -3.61 4.00
C GLY A 26 -10.59 -3.02 2.80
N ALA A 27 -11.62 -3.71 2.35
CA ALA A 27 -12.54 -3.16 1.37
C ALA A 27 -13.45 -2.16 2.09
N VAL A 28 -13.37 -0.89 1.72
CA VAL A 28 -14.36 0.09 2.14
C VAL A 28 -15.63 -0.26 1.38
N GLY A 29 -16.74 -0.49 2.09
CA GLY A 29 -18.02 -0.81 1.48
C GLY A 29 -18.41 0.24 0.43
N SER A 30 -19.19 -0.18 -0.55
CA SER A 30 -19.52 0.65 -1.72
C SER A 30 -20.42 1.85 -1.40
N ASN A 31 -21.02 1.94 -0.21
CA ASN A 31 -22.00 2.97 0.11
C ASN A 31 -21.84 3.59 1.50
N ILE A 32 -21.13 4.71 1.58
CA ILE A 32 -20.97 5.49 2.83
C ILE A 32 -22.27 6.13 3.35
N LEU A 33 -23.33 6.19 2.54
CA LEU A 33 -24.59 6.86 2.91
C LEU A 33 -25.50 5.96 3.76
N LEU A 34 -25.28 4.65 3.74
CA LEU A 34 -26.08 3.68 4.47
C LEU A 34 -25.21 2.97 5.52
N PRO A 35 -25.59 3.00 6.81
CA PRO A 35 -24.86 2.24 7.82
C PRO A 35 -25.10 0.75 7.61
N ASP A 36 -24.01 -0.01 7.49
CA ASP A 36 -24.04 -1.46 7.30
C ASP A 36 -22.88 -2.15 8.05
N GLU A 37 -23.11 -3.35 8.58
CA GLU A 37 -22.11 -4.10 9.35
C GLU A 37 -20.90 -4.54 8.50
N SER A 38 -21.06 -4.67 7.18
CA SER A 38 -19.97 -5.03 6.28
C SER A 38 -18.86 -3.97 6.28
N HIS A 39 -19.18 -2.72 6.61
CA HIS A 39 -18.19 -1.64 6.73
C HIS A 39 -17.19 -1.89 7.87
N CYS A 40 -17.56 -2.67 8.89
CA CYS A 40 -16.67 -2.99 10.00
C CYS A 40 -15.71 -4.14 9.69
N LYS A 41 -15.78 -4.74 8.49
CA LYS A 41 -14.88 -5.82 8.05
C LYS A 41 -13.52 -5.25 7.61
N MET A 42 -12.78 -4.71 8.57
CA MET A 42 -11.45 -4.11 8.35
C MET A 42 -10.46 -4.62 9.39
N VAL A 43 -9.18 -4.61 9.03
CA VAL A 43 -8.07 -4.85 9.94
C VAL A 43 -7.59 -3.51 10.46
N ARG A 44 -7.69 -3.30 11.78
CA ARG A 44 -7.17 -2.10 12.44
C ARG A 44 -5.67 -2.25 12.70
N LEU A 45 -4.89 -1.33 12.18
CA LEU A 45 -3.47 -1.19 12.46
C LEU A 45 -3.24 -0.01 13.41
N PRO A 46 -2.60 -0.20 14.57
CA PRO A 46 -2.24 0.93 15.44
C PRO A 46 -1.24 1.89 14.81
N HIS A 47 -0.46 1.42 13.83
CA HIS A 47 0.60 2.15 13.17
C HIS A 47 0.77 1.63 11.72
N PRO A 48 1.07 2.49 10.73
CA PRO A 48 1.16 2.08 9.32
C PRO A 48 2.46 1.33 9.00
N ILE A 49 3.49 1.48 9.84
CA ILE A 49 4.76 0.75 9.70
C ILE A 49 4.63 -0.61 10.39
N LEU A 50 4.81 -1.67 9.61
CA LEU A 50 4.70 -3.06 10.02
C LEU A 50 6.07 -3.71 10.11
N ASN A 51 6.26 -4.56 11.12
CA ASN A 51 7.37 -5.51 11.14
C ASN A 51 7.04 -6.77 10.32
N ASN A 52 8.05 -7.59 10.04
CA ASN A 52 7.92 -8.78 9.19
C ASN A 52 6.89 -9.78 9.73
N THR A 53 6.81 -9.94 11.07
CA THR A 53 5.82 -10.82 11.70
C THR A 53 4.40 -10.29 11.52
N GLN A 54 4.18 -8.98 11.65
CA GLN A 54 2.88 -8.35 11.42
C GLN A 54 2.44 -8.49 9.97
N LEU A 55 3.36 -8.32 9.01
CA LEU A 55 3.06 -8.53 7.60
C LEU A 55 2.71 -10.00 7.31
N ASP A 56 3.45 -10.95 7.89
CA ASP A 56 3.17 -12.38 7.73
C ASP A 56 1.80 -12.77 8.33
N ILE A 57 1.45 -12.20 9.49
CA ILE A 57 0.10 -12.34 10.06
C ILE A 57 -0.94 -11.83 9.06
N LEU A 58 -0.76 -10.63 8.50
CA LEU A 58 -1.66 -10.07 7.48
C LEU A 58 -1.77 -10.97 6.25
N CYS A 59 -0.67 -11.54 5.75
CA CYS A 59 -0.69 -12.47 4.62
C CYS A 59 -1.56 -13.71 4.89
N ASN A 60 -1.63 -14.14 6.16
CA ASN A 60 -2.24 -15.40 6.57
C ASN A 60 -3.60 -15.23 7.27
N ILE A 61 -4.16 -14.02 7.33
CA ILE A 61 -5.52 -13.82 7.84
C ILE A 61 -6.52 -14.50 6.89
N ARG A 62 -6.94 -15.71 7.23
CA ARG A 62 -8.08 -16.42 6.60
C ARG A 62 -9.39 -16.18 7.32
N TYR A 63 -9.34 -15.49 8.46
CA TYR A 63 -10.50 -15.19 9.28
C TYR A 63 -11.52 -14.34 8.51
N LYS A 64 -12.82 -14.64 8.64
CA LYS A 64 -13.94 -13.91 7.99
C LYS A 64 -13.81 -13.75 6.46
N GLY A 65 -13.02 -14.58 5.78
CA GLY A 65 -12.84 -14.52 4.33
C GLY A 65 -12.08 -13.28 3.85
N PHE A 66 -11.08 -12.81 4.62
CA PHE A 66 -10.08 -11.90 4.09
C PHE A 66 -9.26 -12.60 3.00
N LYS A 67 -9.07 -11.91 1.89
CA LYS A 67 -8.23 -12.33 0.78
C LYS A 67 -7.11 -11.32 0.58
N THR A 68 -5.92 -11.83 0.33
CA THR A 68 -4.72 -11.05 0.06
C THR A 68 -3.94 -11.69 -1.06
N VAL A 69 -3.25 -10.87 -1.83
CA VAL A 69 -2.33 -11.29 -2.88
C VAL A 69 -1.04 -10.52 -2.72
N LYS A 70 0.08 -11.19 -2.98
CA LYS A 70 1.39 -10.55 -3.09
C LYS A 70 1.73 -10.45 -4.59
N LEU A 71 1.95 -9.23 -5.06
CA LEU A 71 2.38 -8.93 -6.41
C LEU A 71 3.84 -8.53 -6.37
N SER A 72 4.66 -9.20 -7.17
CA SER A 72 6.06 -8.86 -7.33
C SER A 72 6.20 -7.53 -8.07
N THR A 73 7.09 -6.67 -7.59
CA THR A 73 7.50 -5.44 -8.27
C THR A 73 8.86 -5.61 -8.93
N LEU A 74 9.22 -6.83 -9.32
CA LEU A 74 10.46 -7.12 -10.03
C LEU A 74 10.27 -7.12 -11.55
N PHE A 75 11.32 -6.80 -12.28
CA PHE A 75 11.36 -6.88 -13.73
C PHE A 75 12.74 -7.35 -14.23
N PRO A 76 12.83 -8.03 -15.38
CA PRO A 76 14.10 -8.52 -15.91
C PRO A 76 15.03 -7.36 -16.29
N VAL A 77 16.28 -7.42 -15.82
CA VAL A 77 17.32 -6.41 -16.12
C VAL A 77 17.62 -6.35 -17.61
N SER A 78 17.53 -7.49 -18.31
CA SER A 78 17.79 -7.62 -19.75
C SER A 78 16.86 -6.77 -20.62
N GLU A 79 15.65 -6.46 -20.15
CA GLU A 79 14.64 -5.69 -20.88
C GLU A 79 14.77 -4.18 -20.70
N GLY A 80 15.65 -3.74 -19.78
CA GLY A 80 15.96 -2.33 -19.56
C GLY A 80 14.73 -1.44 -19.33
N LYS A 81 14.68 -0.31 -20.03
CA LYS A 81 13.61 0.69 -19.87
C LYS A 81 12.25 0.17 -20.35
N GLU A 82 12.22 -0.59 -21.43
CA GLU A 82 10.96 -1.13 -21.98
C GLU A 82 10.37 -2.17 -21.04
N GLY A 83 11.21 -3.02 -20.44
CA GLY A 83 10.81 -3.97 -19.41
C GLY A 83 10.21 -3.30 -18.17
N LEU A 84 10.81 -2.20 -17.70
CA LEU A 84 10.24 -1.42 -16.59
C LEU A 84 8.84 -0.90 -16.91
N GLN A 85 8.63 -0.37 -18.12
CA GLN A 85 7.34 0.18 -18.54
C GLN A 85 6.28 -0.92 -18.66
N GLU A 86 6.62 -2.06 -19.27
CA GLU A 86 5.70 -3.20 -19.40
C GLU A 86 5.41 -3.85 -18.05
N ALA A 87 6.41 -3.99 -17.18
CA ALA A 87 6.22 -4.53 -15.83
C ALA A 87 5.30 -3.63 -15.00
N LEU A 88 5.43 -2.30 -15.10
CA LEU A 88 4.53 -1.36 -14.42
C LEU A 88 3.08 -1.48 -14.95
N ALA A 89 2.91 -1.55 -16.27
CA ALA A 89 1.59 -1.76 -16.88
C ALA A 89 1.00 -3.14 -16.51
N GLY A 90 1.83 -4.18 -16.46
CA GLY A 90 1.51 -5.51 -15.97
C GLY A 90 1.03 -5.49 -14.53
N LEU A 91 1.76 -4.81 -13.65
CA LEU A 91 1.43 -4.66 -12.24
C LEU A 91 0.07 -3.99 -12.04
N CYS A 92 -0.21 -2.90 -12.79
CA CYS A 92 -1.52 -2.23 -12.77
C CYS A 92 -2.67 -3.17 -13.19
N ARG A 93 -2.48 -3.95 -14.27
CA ARG A 93 -3.48 -4.94 -14.74
C ARG A 93 -3.70 -6.07 -13.74
N GLN A 94 -2.62 -6.60 -13.15
CA GLN A 94 -2.69 -7.65 -12.12
C GLN A 94 -3.40 -7.14 -10.86
N ALA A 95 -3.09 -5.92 -10.42
CA ALA A 95 -3.77 -5.30 -9.30
C ALA A 95 -5.26 -5.13 -9.58
N GLU A 96 -5.64 -4.61 -10.74
CA GLU A 96 -7.03 -4.48 -11.14
C GLU A 96 -7.79 -5.82 -11.16
N THR A 97 -7.15 -6.86 -11.71
CA THR A 97 -7.71 -8.22 -11.75
C THR A 97 -7.92 -8.74 -10.33
N SER A 98 -6.92 -8.60 -9.46
CA SER A 98 -6.98 -9.01 -8.06
C SER A 98 -8.11 -8.32 -7.30
N VAL A 99 -8.34 -7.02 -7.52
CA VAL A 99 -9.49 -6.32 -6.91
C VAL A 99 -10.81 -6.90 -7.41
N SER A 100 -10.90 -7.23 -8.70
CA SER A 100 -12.10 -7.82 -9.30
C SER A 100 -12.41 -9.22 -8.75
N GLU A 101 -11.39 -9.94 -8.27
CA GLU A 101 -11.53 -11.24 -7.57
C GLU A 101 -11.90 -11.10 -6.07
N GLY A 102 -12.06 -9.87 -5.59
CA GLY A 102 -12.44 -9.55 -4.22
C GLY A 102 -11.28 -9.59 -3.23
N VAL A 103 -10.05 -9.30 -3.66
CA VAL A 103 -8.89 -9.17 -2.78
C VAL A 103 -8.99 -7.89 -1.93
N ASN A 104 -8.93 -8.05 -0.60
CA ASN A 104 -9.12 -6.96 0.35
C ASN A 104 -7.88 -6.07 0.51
N TYR A 105 -6.69 -6.64 0.34
CA TYR A 105 -5.45 -5.88 0.31
C TYR A 105 -4.40 -6.57 -0.54
N ILE A 106 -3.70 -5.75 -1.32
CA ILE A 106 -2.65 -6.13 -2.26
C ILE A 106 -1.32 -5.72 -1.66
N ILE A 107 -0.37 -6.66 -1.61
CA ILE A 107 0.99 -6.41 -1.15
C ILE A 107 1.88 -6.26 -2.38
N LEU A 108 2.45 -5.08 -2.57
CA LEU A 108 3.48 -4.81 -3.57
C LEU A 108 4.84 -5.12 -2.94
N SER A 109 5.57 -6.09 -3.50
CA SER A 109 6.78 -6.61 -2.88
C SER A 109 7.97 -6.57 -3.84
N ASP A 110 9.06 -5.96 -3.39
CA ASP A 110 10.36 -6.03 -4.05
C ASP A 110 11.23 -7.20 -3.54
N ARG A 111 10.64 -8.14 -2.81
CA ARG A 111 11.35 -9.32 -2.33
C ARG A 111 11.81 -10.18 -3.50
N ASP A 112 12.93 -10.89 -3.30
CA ASP A 112 13.57 -11.78 -4.28
C ASP A 112 14.34 -11.06 -5.41
N ILE A 113 14.82 -9.84 -5.15
CA ILE A 113 15.83 -9.18 -6.01
C ILE A 113 17.05 -10.09 -6.18
N ASP A 114 17.47 -10.28 -7.43
CA ASP A 114 18.65 -11.04 -7.79
C ASP A 114 19.45 -10.34 -8.92
N ALA A 115 20.43 -11.02 -9.49
CA ALA A 115 21.26 -10.47 -10.57
C ALA A 115 20.51 -10.28 -11.90
N GLU A 116 19.39 -10.98 -12.09
CA GLU A 116 18.58 -10.99 -13.31
C GLU A 116 17.32 -10.14 -13.19
N HIS A 117 16.85 -9.87 -11.96
CA HIS A 117 15.61 -9.17 -11.65
C HIS A 117 15.86 -7.93 -10.79
N ALA A 118 15.60 -6.76 -11.37
CA ALA A 118 15.64 -5.49 -10.66
C ALA A 118 14.27 -5.13 -10.08
N ALA A 119 14.25 -4.35 -9.00
CA ALA A 119 13.02 -3.83 -8.43
C ALA A 119 12.58 -2.53 -9.12
N ILE A 120 11.27 -2.44 -9.39
CA ILE A 120 10.61 -1.16 -9.68
C ILE A 120 10.68 -0.32 -8.39
N PRO A 121 11.12 0.95 -8.45
CA PRO A 121 11.13 1.82 -7.28
C PRO A 121 9.79 1.80 -6.56
N SER A 122 9.80 1.53 -5.27
CA SER A 122 8.61 1.29 -4.45
C SER A 122 7.58 2.42 -4.55
N LEU A 123 8.05 3.67 -4.55
CA LEU A 123 7.21 4.86 -4.72
C LEU A 123 6.55 4.91 -6.10
N LEU A 124 7.26 4.54 -7.15
CA LEU A 124 6.70 4.50 -8.51
C LEU A 124 5.64 3.41 -8.64
N ALA A 125 5.93 2.21 -8.12
CA ALA A 125 5.03 1.08 -8.15
C ALA A 125 3.69 1.40 -7.45
N VAL A 126 3.76 1.90 -6.20
CA VAL A 126 2.53 2.21 -5.44
C VAL A 126 1.74 3.35 -6.08
N SER A 127 2.41 4.40 -6.56
CA SER A 127 1.75 5.55 -7.18
C SER A 127 1.01 5.14 -8.46
N ALA A 128 1.66 4.33 -9.31
CA ALA A 128 1.07 3.87 -10.55
C ALA A 128 -0.16 3.01 -10.30
N VAL A 129 -0.07 2.03 -9.39
CA VAL A 129 -1.19 1.16 -9.03
C VAL A 129 -2.32 1.97 -8.37
N HIS A 130 -1.99 2.89 -7.46
CA HIS A 130 -2.97 3.74 -6.79
C HIS A 130 -3.77 4.57 -7.78
N HIS A 131 -3.09 5.31 -8.68
CA HIS A 131 -3.74 6.14 -9.69
C HIS A 131 -4.51 5.32 -10.72
N HIS A 132 -3.98 4.16 -11.14
CA HIS A 132 -4.70 3.24 -12.03
C HIS A 132 -6.01 2.76 -11.41
N LEU A 133 -5.97 2.29 -10.16
CA LEU A 133 -7.16 1.84 -9.42
C LEU A 133 -8.18 2.97 -9.18
N ILE A 134 -7.73 4.22 -9.05
CA ILE A 134 -8.64 5.38 -9.03
C ILE A 134 -9.32 5.57 -10.39
N ALA A 135 -8.55 5.54 -11.48
CA ALA A 135 -9.07 5.74 -12.83
C ALA A 135 -10.13 4.69 -13.20
N VAL A 136 -9.96 3.44 -12.74
CA VAL A 136 -10.95 2.37 -12.94
C VAL A 136 -11.97 2.24 -11.79
N GLN A 137 -12.02 3.20 -10.85
CA GLN A 137 -12.97 3.28 -9.73
C GLN A 137 -12.96 2.07 -8.77
N LYS A 138 -11.81 1.41 -8.63
CA LYS A 138 -11.63 0.21 -7.80
C LYS A 138 -10.81 0.46 -6.52
N ARG A 139 -10.17 1.62 -6.36
CA ARG A 139 -9.26 1.89 -5.21
C ARG A 139 -9.92 1.77 -3.83
N VAL A 140 -11.23 2.02 -3.72
CA VAL A 140 -12.00 1.93 -2.46
C VAL A 140 -12.18 0.47 -2.00
N GLN A 141 -12.10 -0.48 -2.94
CA GLN A 141 -12.39 -1.89 -2.69
C GLN A 141 -11.19 -2.69 -2.15
N THR A 142 -9.99 -2.10 -2.14
CA THR A 142 -8.77 -2.77 -1.69
C THR A 142 -7.82 -1.78 -1.03
N ALA A 143 -6.99 -2.25 -0.11
CA ALA A 143 -5.88 -1.48 0.43
C ALA A 143 -4.54 -1.91 -0.22
N LEU A 144 -3.57 -0.99 -0.27
CA LEU A 144 -2.25 -1.26 -0.82
C LEU A 144 -1.23 -1.32 0.32
N VAL A 145 -0.43 -2.37 0.37
CA VAL A 145 0.65 -2.52 1.34
C VAL A 145 1.96 -2.62 0.57
N VAL A 146 3.00 -1.92 1.01
CA VAL A 146 4.31 -1.93 0.35
C VAL A 146 5.32 -2.68 1.22
N GLU A 147 5.83 -3.80 0.72
CA GLU A 147 6.95 -4.54 1.31
C GLU A 147 8.21 -4.20 0.49
N SER A 148 9.13 -3.41 1.07
CA SER A 148 10.30 -2.93 0.32
C SER A 148 11.56 -2.78 1.16
N GLY A 149 12.71 -3.11 0.57
CA GLY A 149 14.05 -2.90 1.15
C GLY A 149 14.59 -1.47 1.01
N GLU A 150 13.92 -0.62 0.22
CA GLU A 150 14.31 0.78 -0.03
C GLU A 150 13.92 1.74 1.12
N ILE A 151 12.96 1.33 1.94
CA ILE A 151 12.36 2.16 2.98
C ILE A 151 13.30 2.21 4.20
N ARG A 152 13.82 3.39 4.51
CA ARG A 152 14.81 3.60 5.59
C ARG A 152 14.56 4.88 6.38
N GLU A 153 14.14 5.93 5.69
CA GLU A 153 13.94 7.25 6.29
C GLU A 153 12.46 7.57 6.45
N VAL A 154 12.17 8.50 7.37
CA VAL A 154 10.81 9.01 7.62
C VAL A 154 10.19 9.57 6.34
N MET A 155 11.00 10.21 5.49
CA MET A 155 10.52 10.75 4.22
C MET A 155 10.05 9.65 3.25
N HIS A 156 10.73 8.49 3.21
CA HIS A 156 10.30 7.37 2.37
C HIS A 156 8.93 6.86 2.82
N ALA A 157 8.75 6.69 4.14
CA ALA A 157 7.47 6.30 4.70
C ALA A 157 6.36 7.32 4.40
N ALA A 158 6.63 8.61 4.64
CA ALA A 158 5.67 9.69 4.40
C ALA A 158 5.25 9.79 2.92
N LEU A 159 6.19 9.63 1.98
CA LEU A 159 5.90 9.63 0.56
C LEU A 159 5.05 8.42 0.16
N LEU A 160 5.41 7.22 0.59
CA LEU A 160 4.64 6.02 0.25
C LEU A 160 3.19 6.10 0.75
N LEU A 161 3.00 6.54 2.00
CA LEU A 161 1.65 6.75 2.56
C LEU A 161 0.90 7.84 1.81
N GLY A 162 1.55 8.98 1.53
CA GLY A 162 0.96 10.09 0.79
C GLY A 162 0.57 9.77 -0.66
N TYR A 163 1.25 8.82 -1.29
CA TYR A 163 0.98 8.36 -2.66
C TYR A 163 0.09 7.11 -2.73
N GLY A 164 -0.48 6.67 -1.60
CA GLY A 164 -1.59 5.73 -1.58
C GLY A 164 -1.31 4.36 -0.95
N ALA A 165 -0.15 4.16 -0.33
CA ALA A 165 0.06 3.02 0.56
C ALA A 165 -0.80 3.18 1.83
N SER A 166 -1.43 2.09 2.27
CA SER A 166 -2.16 2.02 3.54
C SER A 166 -1.29 1.48 4.67
N ALA A 167 -0.26 0.70 4.35
CA ALA A 167 0.79 0.28 5.28
C ALA A 167 2.09 -0.02 4.54
N ILE A 168 3.19 -0.01 5.29
CA ILE A 168 4.53 -0.24 4.77
C ILE A 168 5.29 -1.23 5.65
N ASN A 169 6.09 -2.09 5.05
CA ASN A 169 6.98 -3.03 5.73
C ASN A 169 8.42 -2.85 5.21
N PRO A 170 9.29 -2.16 5.97
CA PRO A 170 10.69 -2.01 5.63
C PRO A 170 11.48 -3.27 6.02
N TYR A 171 11.42 -4.34 5.23
CA TYR A 171 11.90 -5.66 5.68
C TYR A 171 13.42 -5.79 5.84
N MET A 172 14.21 -4.86 5.25
CA MET A 172 15.68 -4.82 5.36
C MET A 172 16.20 -3.84 6.42
N ALA A 173 15.33 -3.05 7.03
CA ALA A 173 15.71 -1.98 7.96
C ALA A 173 15.76 -2.46 9.43
#